data_AF-A0A1D9GLY6-F1
#
_entry.id   AF-A0A1D9GLY6-F1
#
_cell.length_a   1.000
_cell.length_b   1.000
_cell.length_c   1.000
_cell.angle_alpha   90.00
_cell.angle_beta   90.00
_cell.angle_gamma   90.00
#
_symmetry.space_group_name_H-M   'P 1'
#
loop_
_entity.id
_entity.type
_entity.pdbx_description
1 polymer ?
#
loop_
_entity_poly.entity_id
_entity_poly.type
_entity_poly.pdbx_seq_one_letter_code
_entity_poly.pdbx_strand_id
1 'polypeptide(L)' 'MLTQEQRDEAKRVIGTSASDCETGMILSATTSPVSTLATVAETLHYMNANGIEKISHRKALMKAGRKALNVLGVL' A
#
# COMPACT_ATOMS: atom_id res chain seq x y z
N MET A 1 -6.69 0.29 16.01
CA MET A 1 -5.28 0.67 16.23
C MET A 1 -4.42 -0.35 15.52
N LEU A 2 -3.43 0.05 14.70
CA LEU A 2 -2.56 -0.91 13.99
C LEU A 2 -1.67 -1.70 14.97
N THR A 3 -1.49 -2.99 14.69
CA THR A 3 -0.51 -3.85 15.39
C THR A 3 0.92 -3.39 15.08
N GLN A 4 1.89 -3.88 15.86
CA GLN A 4 3.29 -3.55 15.64
C GLN A 4 3.78 -4.03 14.26
N GLU A 5 3.39 -5.25 13.87
CA GLU A 5 3.73 -5.83 12.57
C GLU A 5 3.19 -4.99 11.41
N GLN A 6 1.93 -4.56 11.46
CA GLN A 6 1.33 -3.70 10.44
C GLN A 6 2.05 -2.34 10.33
N ARG A 7 2.52 -1.79 11.46
CA ARG A 7 3.29 -0.53 11.47
C ARG A 7 4.66 -0.72 10.85
N ASP A 8 5.34 -1.82 11.14
CA ASP A 8 6.68 -2.09 10.61
C ASP A 8 6.63 -2.40 9.12
N GLU A 9 5.59 -3.11 8.66
CA GLU A 9 5.34 -3.30 7.23
C GLU A 9 5.02 -1.97 6.53
N ALA A 10 4.16 -1.13 7.10
CA ALA A 10 3.87 0.20 6.55
C ALA A 10 5.14 1.06 6.42
N LYS A 11 6.02 1.04 7.43
CA LYS A 11 7.34 1.71 7.39
C LYS A 11 8.21 1.15 6.28
N ARG A 12 8.26 -0.17 6.10
CA ARG A 12 9.03 -0.83 5.04
C ARG A 12 8.55 -0.37 3.68
N VAL A 13 7.24 -0.36 3.44
CA VAL A 13 6.62 0.05 2.17
C VAL A 13 6.92 1.50 1.83
N ILE A 14 6.79 2.43 2.78
CA ILE A 14 7.06 3.86 2.54
C ILE A 14 8.53 4.24 2.70
N GLY A 15 9.38 3.32 3.17
CA GLY A 15 10.82 3.49 3.35
C GLY A 15 11.61 3.40 2.05
N THR A 16 11.02 2.81 1.01
CA THR A 16 11.61 2.69 -0.33
C THR A 16 11.33 3.93 -1.20
N SER A 17 11.82 3.95 -2.43
CA SER A 17 11.40 4.95 -3.41
C SER A 17 9.92 4.77 -3.79
N ALA A 18 9.25 5.83 -4.23
CA ALA A 18 7.86 5.73 -4.67
C ALA A 18 7.70 4.79 -5.88
N SER A 19 8.72 4.70 -6.74
CA SER A 19 8.75 3.79 -7.90
C SER A 19 8.86 2.33 -7.48
N ASP A 20 9.70 2.02 -6.49
CA ASP A 20 9.85 0.67 -5.97
C ASP A 20 8.58 0.24 -5.22
N CYS A 21 8.01 1.15 -4.42
CA CYS A 21 6.71 0.95 -3.77
C CYS A 21 5.63 0.63 -4.82
N GLU A 22 5.54 1.39 -5.91
CA GLU A 22 4.56 1.14 -6.95
C GLU A 22 4.77 -0.23 -7.60
N THR A 23 5.99 -0.52 -8.05
CA THR A 23 6.32 -1.75 -8.76
C THR A 23 6.06 -2.98 -7.91
N GLY A 24 6.54 -2.98 -6.66
CA GLY A 24 6.36 -4.09 -5.73
C GLY A 24 4.90 -4.30 -5.35
N MET A 25 4.15 -3.23 -5.11
CA MET A 25 2.74 -3.33 -4.74
C MET A 25 1.85 -3.71 -5.92
N ILE A 26 2.17 -3.30 -7.16
CA ILE A 26 1.47 -3.76 -8.37
C ILE A 26 1.72 -5.24 -8.63
N LEU A 27 2.95 -5.71 -8.44
CA LEU A 27 3.27 -7.14 -8.55
C LEU A 27 2.48 -7.94 -7.51
N SER A 28 2.48 -7.48 -6.25
CA SER A 28 1.72 -8.08 -5.16
C SER A 28 0.22 -8.06 -5.43
N ALA A 29 -0.32 -6.99 -6.02
CA ALA A 29 -1.72 -6.89 -6.41
C ALA A 29 -2.15 -7.98 -7.41
N THR A 30 -1.20 -8.50 -8.20
CA THR A 30 -1.47 -9.52 -9.22
C THR A 30 -1.54 -10.92 -8.62
N THR A 31 -0.71 -11.22 -7.63
CA THR A 31 -0.63 -12.56 -7.00
C THR A 31 -1.45 -12.69 -5.72
N SER A 32 -1.57 -11.59 -4.98
CA SER A 32 -2.20 -11.52 -3.65
C SER A 32 -3.04 -10.25 -3.49
N PRO A 33 -4.12 -10.09 -4.27
CA PRO A 33 -4.89 -8.84 -4.32
C PRO A 33 -5.53 -8.44 -2.98
N VAL A 34 -6.11 -9.39 -2.24
CA VAL A 34 -6.75 -9.10 -0.94
C VAL A 34 -5.73 -8.62 0.10
N SER A 35 -4.60 -9.32 0.21
CA SER A 35 -3.51 -8.91 1.11
C SER A 35 -2.96 -7.54 0.72
N THR A 36 -2.79 -7.29 -0.59
CA THR A 36 -2.36 -5.98 -1.10
C THR A 36 -3.30 -4.85 -0.69
N LEU A 37 -4.62 -5.08 -0.74
CA LEU A 37 -5.61 -4.10 -0.29
C LEU A 37 -5.50 -3.81 1.20
N ALA A 38 -5.29 -4.84 2.03
CA ALA A 38 -5.04 -4.68 3.46
C ALA A 38 -3.78 -3.84 3.69
N THR A 39 -2.65 -4.18 3.06
CA THR A 39 -1.40 -3.43 3.18
C THR A 39 -1.55 -1.98 2.72
N VAL A 40 -2.26 -1.72 1.62
CA VAL A 40 -2.55 -0.35 1.14
C VAL A 40 -3.34 0.42 2.19
N ALA A 41 -4.43 -0.14 2.71
CA ALA A 41 -5.28 0.51 3.70
C ALA A 41 -4.52 0.80 5.01
N GLU A 42 -3.76 -0.18 5.50
CA GLU A 42 -2.95 -0.08 6.71
C GLU A 42 -1.84 0.97 6.54
N THR A 43 -1.14 0.97 5.40
CA THR A 43 -0.07 1.92 5.12
C THR A 43 -0.62 3.35 5.04
N LEU A 44 -1.74 3.56 4.36
CA LEU A 44 -2.39 4.86 4.28
C LEU A 44 -2.87 5.33 5.66
N HIS A 45 -3.46 4.44 6.45
CA HIS A 45 -3.84 4.75 7.83
C HIS A 45 -2.63 5.13 8.68
N TYR A 46 -1.53 4.38 8.58
CA TYR A 46 -0.27 4.69 9.26
C TYR A 46 0.26 6.07 8.86
N MET A 47 0.28 6.39 7.57
CA MET A 47 0.74 7.69 7.08
C MET A 47 -0.13 8.83 7.62
N ASN A 48 -1.45 8.66 7.63
CA ASN A 48 -2.38 9.67 8.13
C ASN A 48 -2.26 9.86 9.64
N ALA A 49 -2.17 8.76 10.41
CA ALA A 49 -2.05 8.81 11.87
C ALA A 49 -0.74 9.47 12.35
N ASN A 50 0.30 9.48 11.52
CA ASN A 50 1.62 10.05 11.87
C ASN A 50 1.94 11.34 11.09
N GLY A 51 1.00 11.92 10.35
CA GLY A 51 1.23 13.14 9.57
C GLY A 51 2.29 13.01 8.47
N ILE A 52 2.46 11.82 7.88
CA ILE A 52 3.47 11.56 6.85
C ILE A 52 2.94 11.99 5.47
N GLU A 53 3.58 12.99 4.87
CA GLU A 53 3.11 13.64 3.63
C GLU A 53 3.77 13.14 2.35
N LYS A 54 4.10 11.85 2.24
CA LYS A 54 4.70 11.27 1.02
C LYS A 54 3.66 11.12 -0.11
N ILE A 55 3.37 12.20 -0.83
CA ILE A 55 2.35 12.25 -1.89
C ILE A 55 2.59 11.20 -2.99
N SER A 56 3.84 11.02 -3.44
CA SER A 56 4.16 10.05 -4.49
C SER A 56 3.88 8.61 -4.05
N HIS A 57 4.21 8.25 -2.80
CA HIS A 57 3.85 6.95 -2.23
C HIS A 57 2.34 6.77 -2.13
N ARG A 58 1.59 7.80 -1.72
CA ARG A 58 0.11 7.73 -1.72
C ARG A 58 -0.43 7.42 -3.11
N LYS A 59 0.08 8.08 -4.17
CA LYS A 59 -0.32 7.81 -5.55
C LYS A 59 0.00 6.37 -5.98
N ALA A 60 1.20 5.90 -5.66
CA ALA A 60 1.64 4.53 -5.92
C ALA A 60 0.73 3.49 -5.23
N LEU A 61 0.46 3.67 -3.93
CA LEU A 61 -0.42 2.80 -3.14
C LEU A 61 -1.84 2.77 -3.73
N MET A 62 -2.39 3.93 -4.12
CA MET A 62 -3.71 3.99 -4.75
C MET A 62 -3.75 3.28 -6.11
N LYS A 63 -2.67 3.36 -6.90
CA LYS A 63 -2.56 2.64 -8.17
C LYS A 63 -2.53 1.13 -7.96
N ALA A 64 -1.77 0.65 -6.99
CA ALA A 64 -1.74 -0.76 -6.61
C ALA A 64 -3.12 -1.23 -6.08
N GLY A 65 -3.77 -0.43 -5.23
CA GLY A 65 -5.11 -0.72 -4.73
C GLY A 65 -6.15 -0.87 -5.85
N ARG A 66 -6.16 0.05 -6.82
CA ARG A 66 -7.02 -0.08 -8.02
C ARG A 66 -6.72 -1.36 -8.81
N LYS A 67 -5.44 -1.66 -9.05
CA LYS A 67 -5.05 -2.90 -9.74
C LYS A 67 -5.58 -4.14 -9.02
N ALA A 68 -5.48 -4.19 -7.68
CA ALA A 68 -5.98 -5.30 -6.89
C ALA A 68 -7.51 -5.45 -7.00
N LEU A 69 -8.26 -4.34 -6.95
CA LEU A 69 -9.72 -4.38 -7.14
C LEU A 69 -10.12 -4.89 -8.53
N ASN A 70 -9.41 -4.45 -9.58
CA ASN A 70 -9.65 -4.96 -10.93
C ASN A 70 -9.37 -6.46 -11.04
N VAL A 71 -8.33 -6.97 -10.38
CA VAL A 71 -8.02 -8.41 -10.33
C VAL A 71 -9.13 -9.20 -9.64
N LEU A 72 -9.75 -8.62 -8.61
CA LEU A 72 -10.88 -9.21 -7.90
C LEU A 72 -12.23 -9.08 -8.63
N GLY A 73 -12.29 -8.35 -9.75
CA GLY A 73 -13.52 -8.11 -10.51
C GLY A 73 -14.51 -7.16 -9.83
N VAL A 74 -14.03 -6.28 -8.95
CA VAL A 74 -14.87 -5.34 -8.17
C VAL A 74 -14.80 -3.91 -8.72
N LEU A 75 -13.93 -3.66 -9.70
CA LEU A 75 -13.73 -2.35 -10.34
C LEU A 75 -13.33 -2.51 -11.82
#